data_AF-A0A8C7EGS8-F1
#
_entry.id   AF-A0A8C7EGS8-F1
#
_cell.length_a   1.000
_cell.length_b   1.000
_cell.length_c   1.000
_cell.angle_alpha   90.00
_cell.angle_beta   90.00
_cell.angle_gamma   90.00
#
_symmetry.space_group_name_H-M   'P 1'
#
loop_
_entity.id
_entity.type
_entity.pdbx_description
1 polymer ?
#
loop_
_entity_poly.entity_id
_entity_poly.type
_entity_poly.pdbx_seq_one_letter_code
_entity_poly.pdbx_strand_id
1 'polypeptide(L)'
;MEGLYQQTNKQVHEVQSHMGRLETSDKQSVHLVENEIQARIDNIFSNLERLEILSSKEPPNKRQNAKLRVDQLKYDVQHLQTALRNFQHRRYIREQQERQREELLARTFTTNVNILLFFILLLYLF
;
A
#
# COMPACT_ATOMS: atom_id res chain seq x y z
N MET A 1 16.98 -3.50 -25.51
CA MET A 1 15.55 -3.65 -25.17
C MET A 1 15.33 -4.91 -24.33
N GLU A 2 15.68 -6.10 -24.85
CA GLU A 2 15.44 -7.40 -24.20
C GLU A 2 15.99 -7.54 -22.76
N GLY A 3 17.23 -7.10 -22.50
CA GLY A 3 17.82 -7.22 -21.16
C GLY A 3 17.12 -6.38 -20.09
N LEU A 4 16.75 -5.13 -20.43
CA LEU A 4 16.00 -4.27 -19.53
C LEU A 4 14.57 -4.80 -19.32
N TYR A 5 13.96 -5.40 -20.35
CA TYR A 5 12.64 -6.02 -20.24
C TYR A 5 12.66 -7.20 -19.25
N GLN A 6 13.62 -8.12 -19.38
CA GLN A 6 13.74 -9.27 -18.48
C GLN A 6 14.00 -8.83 -17.03
N GLN A 7 14.85 -7.81 -16.84
CA GLN A 7 15.10 -7.23 -15.51
C GLN A 7 13.82 -6.66 -14.91
N THR A 8 13.10 -5.82 -15.65
CA THR A 8 11.84 -5.22 -15.19
C THR A 8 10.80 -6.29 -14.87
N ASN A 9 10.67 -7.31 -15.71
CA ASN A 9 9.72 -8.39 -15.49
C ASN A 9 10.05 -9.20 -14.21
N LYS A 10 11.33 -9.45 -13.95
CA LYS A 10 11.76 -10.06 -12.69
C LYS A 10 11.40 -9.18 -11.49
N GLN A 11 11.62 -7.87 -11.57
CA GLN A 11 11.26 -6.93 -10.50
C GLN A 11 9.75 -6.92 -10.24
N VAL A 12 8.91 -7.00 -11.28
CA VAL A 12 7.45 -7.10 -11.15
C VAL A 12 7.06 -8.36 -10.36
N HIS A 13 7.65 -9.51 -10.67
CA HIS A 13 7.39 -10.76 -9.93
C HIS A 13 7.88 -10.71 -8.47
N GLU A 14 9.01 -10.07 -8.21
CA GLU A 14 9.48 -9.84 -6.85
C GLU A 14 8.47 -8.99 -6.06
N VAL A 15 7.97 -7.90 -6.66
CA VAL A 15 6.94 -7.04 -6.05
C VAL A 15 5.66 -7.81 -5.76
N GLN A 16 5.21 -8.68 -6.68
CA GLN A 16 4.06 -9.57 -6.45
C GLN A 16 4.27 -10.48 -5.23
N SER A 17 5.46 -11.07 -5.10
CA SER A 17 5.81 -11.91 -3.95
C SER A 17 5.82 -11.11 -2.64
N HIS A 18 6.39 -9.89 -2.66
CA HIS A 18 6.36 -8.98 -1.51
C HIS A 18 4.93 -8.58 -1.14
N MET A 19 4.04 -8.38 -2.13
CA MET A 19 2.62 -8.09 -1.90
C MET A 19 1.91 -9.25 -1.18
N GLY A 20 2.21 -10.51 -1.53
CA GLY A 20 1.68 -11.68 -0.81
C GLY A 20 2.18 -11.76 0.64
N ARG A 21 3.43 -11.34 0.89
CA ARG A 21 3.97 -11.22 2.26
C ARG A 21 3.36 -10.07 3.03
N LEU A 22 2.99 -8.98 2.36
CA LEU A 22 2.36 -7.81 2.97
C LEU A 22 1.02 -8.18 3.63
N GLU A 23 0.26 -9.11 3.04
CA GLU A 23 -1.01 -9.59 3.59
C GLU A 23 -0.86 -10.41 4.88
N THR A 24 0.31 -11.01 5.11
CA THR A 24 0.58 -11.89 6.26
C THR A 24 1.52 -11.27 7.30
N SER A 25 2.04 -10.06 7.05
CA SER A 25 3.00 -9.39 7.93
C SER A 25 2.32 -8.68 9.11
N ASP A 26 3.01 -8.64 10.25
CA ASP A 26 2.56 -7.93 11.45
C ASP A 26 2.49 -6.41 11.25
N LYS A 27 1.62 -5.72 12.01
CA LYS A 27 1.36 -4.26 11.90
C LYS A 27 2.64 -3.41 11.92
N GLN A 28 3.68 -3.83 12.65
CA GLN A 28 4.96 -3.12 12.78
C GLN A 28 5.89 -3.29 11.58
N SER A 29 5.95 -4.48 10.98
CA SER A 29 6.82 -4.76 9.83
C SER A 29 6.15 -4.40 8.49
N VAL A 30 4.83 -4.32 8.45
CA VAL A 30 4.05 -3.91 7.26
C VAL A 30 4.58 -2.61 6.66
N HIS A 31 4.86 -1.58 7.45
CA HIS A 31 5.31 -0.29 6.91
C HIS A 31 6.66 -0.35 6.20
N LEU A 32 7.57 -1.21 6.67
CA LEU A 32 8.86 -1.42 6.03
C LEU A 32 8.66 -2.12 4.67
N VAL A 33 7.80 -3.13 4.65
CA VAL A 33 7.45 -3.85 3.43
C VAL A 33 6.72 -2.94 2.44
N GLU A 34 5.80 -2.08 2.89
CA GLU A 34 5.12 -1.08 2.05
C GLU A 34 6.11 -0.12 1.39
N ASN A 35 7.04 0.44 2.17
CA ASN A 35 8.05 1.37 1.65
C ASN A 35 8.99 0.67 0.66
N GLU A 36 9.38 -0.58 0.92
CA GLU A 36 10.21 -1.35 -0.01
C GLU A 36 9.45 -1.63 -1.32
N ILE A 37 8.19 -2.07 -1.23
CA ILE A 37 7.32 -2.30 -2.40
C ILE A 37 7.17 -1.00 -3.20
N GLN A 38 6.92 0.13 -2.55
CA GLN A 38 6.77 1.42 -3.23
C GLN A 38 8.06 1.82 -3.97
N ALA A 39 9.21 1.75 -3.29
CA ALA A 39 10.49 2.06 -3.92
C ALA A 39 10.80 1.14 -5.13
N ARG A 40 10.40 -0.13 -5.05
CA ARG A 40 10.54 -1.08 -6.18
C ARG A 40 9.61 -0.74 -7.33
N ILE A 41 8.35 -0.37 -7.06
CA ILE A 41 7.40 0.10 -8.07
C ILE A 41 7.93 1.34 -8.79
N ASP A 42 8.47 2.32 -8.05
CA ASP A 42 9.03 3.55 -8.64
C ASP A 42 10.23 3.27 -9.55
N ASN A 43 11.10 2.33 -9.14
CA ASN A 43 12.20 1.84 -9.98
C ASN A 43 11.69 1.15 -11.25
N ILE A 44 10.64 0.32 -11.14
CA ILE A 44 10.01 -0.34 -12.28
C ILE A 44 9.43 0.69 -13.26
N PHE A 45 8.76 1.74 -12.76
CA PHE A 45 8.24 2.84 -13.58
C PHE A 45 9.36 3.53 -14.37
N SER A 46 10.47 3.84 -13.70
CA SER A 46 11.65 4.44 -14.35
C SER A 46 12.22 3.53 -15.45
N ASN A 47 12.22 2.21 -15.22
CA ASN A 47 12.65 1.23 -16.24
C ASN A 47 11.65 1.12 -17.39
N LEU A 48 10.35 1.24 -17.13
CA LEU A 48 9.30 1.21 -18.16
C LEU A 48 9.38 2.42 -19.09
N GLU A 49 9.62 3.61 -18.55
CA GLU A 49 9.82 4.83 -19.36
C GLU A 49 11.01 4.66 -20.31
N ARG A 50 12.12 4.08 -19.81
CA ARG A 50 13.29 3.74 -20.64
C ARG A 50 12.97 2.68 -21.70
N LEU A 51 12.20 1.65 -21.34
CA LEU A 51 11.76 0.60 -22.26
C LEU A 51 10.86 1.15 -23.37
N GLU A 52 10.00 2.12 -23.07
CA GLU A 52 9.14 2.78 -24.05
C GLU A 52 9.97 3.52 -25.10
N ILE A 53 10.98 4.27 -24.68
CA ILE A 53 11.94 4.93 -25.59
C ILE A 53 12.67 3.91 -26.45
N LEU A 54 13.13 2.80 -25.87
CA LEU A 54 13.83 1.74 -26.60
C LEU A 54 12.92 1.01 -27.60
N SER A 55 11.66 0.79 -27.22
CA SER A 55 10.64 0.17 -28.07
C SER A 55 10.38 1.00 -29.33
N SER A 56 10.29 2.33 -29.19
CA SER A 56 10.15 3.25 -30.34
C SER A 56 11.35 3.23 -31.29
N LYS A 57 12.55 2.90 -30.79
CA LYS A 57 13.79 2.81 -31.56
C LYS A 57 13.99 1.46 -32.26
N GLU A 58 13.16 0.46 -31.97
CA GLU A 58 13.26 -0.84 -32.65
C GLU A 58 12.84 -0.77 -34.12
N PRO A 59 13.38 -1.66 -34.98
CA PRO A 59 12.97 -1.76 -36.38
C PRO A 59 11.46 -2.08 -36.50
N PRO A 60 10.78 -1.63 -37.57
CA PRO A 60 9.32 -1.76 -37.72
C PRO A 60 8.79 -3.18 -37.48
N ASN A 61 9.52 -4.20 -37.94
CA ASN A 61 9.13 -5.61 -37.81
C ASN A 61 9.09 -6.12 -36.35
N LYS A 62 9.83 -5.50 -35.43
CA LYS A 62 9.87 -5.88 -34.01
C LYS A 62 9.16 -4.88 -33.10
N ARG A 63 9.01 -3.63 -33.56
CA ARG A 63 8.40 -2.51 -32.83
C ARG A 63 7.02 -2.84 -32.26
N GLN A 64 6.17 -3.54 -33.01
CA GLN A 64 4.83 -3.88 -32.53
C GLN A 64 4.88 -4.89 -31.36
N ASN A 65 5.76 -5.89 -31.43
CA ASN A 65 5.96 -6.85 -30.34
C ASN A 65 6.57 -6.17 -29.11
N ALA A 66 7.57 -5.31 -29.32
CA ALA A 66 8.19 -4.50 -28.27
C ALA A 66 7.16 -3.63 -27.53
N LYS A 67 6.25 -2.98 -28.28
CA LYS A 67 5.19 -2.16 -27.70
C LYS A 67 4.21 -2.99 -26.89
N LEU A 68 3.75 -4.13 -27.40
CA LEU A 68 2.84 -5.03 -26.68
C LEU A 68 3.44 -5.50 -25.34
N ARG A 69 4.72 -5.87 -25.33
CA ARG A 69 5.45 -6.27 -24.12
C ARG A 69 5.53 -5.14 -23.09
N VAL A 70 5.78 -3.91 -23.54
CA VAL A 70 5.82 -2.73 -22.65
C VAL A 70 4.42 -2.43 -22.10
N ASP A 71 3.39 -2.50 -22.94
CA ASP A 71 2.00 -2.26 -22.53
C ASP A 71 1.52 -3.30 -21.50
N GLN A 72 1.90 -4.57 -21.66
CA GLN A 72 1.65 -5.62 -20.65
C GLN A 72 2.29 -5.28 -19.30
N LEU A 73 3.58 -4.95 -19.29
CA LEU A 73 4.25 -4.57 -18.04
C LEU A 73 3.66 -3.31 -17.41
N LYS A 74 3.24 -2.32 -18.21
CA LYS A 74 2.54 -1.13 -17.71
C LYS A 74 1.25 -1.52 -16.98
N TYR A 75 0.45 -2.41 -17.56
CA TYR A 75 -0.77 -2.90 -16.94
C TYR A 75 -0.49 -3.60 -15.60
N ASP A 76 0.47 -4.52 -15.57
CA ASP A 76 0.83 -5.27 -14.36
C ASP A 76 1.28 -4.34 -13.22
N VAL A 77 2.09 -3.32 -13.55
CA VAL A 77 2.60 -2.36 -12.57
C VAL A 77 1.50 -1.43 -12.06
N GLN A 78 0.60 -0.98 -12.93
CA GLN A 78 -0.57 -0.21 -12.52
C GLN A 78 -1.48 -1.03 -11.59
N HIS A 79 -1.66 -2.31 -11.88
CA HIS A 79 -2.42 -3.23 -11.03
C HIS A 79 -1.77 -3.37 -9.64
N LEU A 80 -0.44 -3.54 -9.58
CA LEU A 80 0.30 -3.62 -8.32
C LEU A 80 0.22 -2.33 -7.50
N GLN A 81 0.34 -1.18 -8.15
CA GLN A 81 0.22 0.12 -7.50
C GLN A 81 -1.18 0.33 -6.92
N THR A 82 -2.22 -0.08 -7.67
CA THR A 82 -3.60 -0.02 -7.20
C THR A 82 -3.83 -0.96 -6.02
N ALA A 83 -3.27 -2.18 -6.07
CA ALA A 83 -3.35 -3.16 -4.98
C ALA A 83 -2.70 -2.62 -3.70
N LEU A 84 -1.50 -2.04 -3.79
CA LEU A 84 -0.81 -1.41 -2.66
C LEU A 84 -1.65 -0.29 -2.04
N ARG A 85 -2.17 0.62 -2.87
CA ARG A 85 -3.00 1.74 -2.41
C ARG A 85 -4.26 1.26 -1.70
N ASN A 86 -4.91 0.22 -2.23
CA ASN A 86 -6.08 -0.39 -1.61
C ASN A 86 -5.74 -1.02 -0.25
N PHE A 87 -4.58 -1.67 -0.14
CA PHE A 87 -4.11 -2.22 1.13
C PHE A 87 -3.89 -1.12 2.18
N GLN A 88 -3.13 -0.08 1.82
CA GLN A 88 -2.86 1.08 2.68
C GLN A 88 -4.16 1.76 3.13
N HIS A 89 -5.11 1.94 2.20
CA HIS A 89 -6.40 2.55 2.51
C HIS A 89 -7.23 1.72 3.48
N ARG A 90 -7.33 0.40 3.27
CA ARG A 90 -8.02 -0.51 4.21
C ARG A 90 -7.39 -0.49 5.59
N ARG A 91 -6.05 -0.47 5.66
CA ARG A 91 -5.32 -0.37 6.92
C ARG A 91 -5.63 0.94 7.64
N TYR A 92 -5.54 2.06 6.93
CA TYR A 92 -5.85 3.39 7.46
C TYR A 92 -7.29 3.47 8.01
N ILE A 93 -8.27 2.96 7.26
CA ILE A 93 -9.67 2.91 7.72
C ILE A 93 -9.81 2.10 9.01
N ARG A 94 -9.18 0.92 9.09
CA ARG A 94 -9.22 0.08 10.30
C ARG A 94 -8.61 0.80 11.50
N GLU A 95 -7.46 1.44 11.33
CA GLU A 95 -6.81 2.20 12.41
C GLU A 95 -7.65 3.42 12.86
N GLN A 96 -8.34 4.09 11.93
CA GLN A 96 -9.27 5.16 12.28
C GLN A 96 -10.50 4.64 13.02
N GLN A 97 -11.06 3.51 12.61
CA GLN A 97 -12.19 2.87 13.30
C GLN A 97 -11.81 2.40 14.71
N GLU A 98 -10.63 1.80 14.88
CA GLU A 98 -10.09 1.43 16.19
C GLU A 98 -9.95 2.67 17.10
N ARG A 99 -9.32 3.74 16.61
CA ARG A 99 -9.19 5.01 17.36
C ARG A 99 -10.53 5.64 17.72
N GLN A 100 -11.47 5.74 16.76
CA GLN A 100 -12.81 6.28 17.04
C GLN A 100 -13.55 5.45 18.09
N ARG A 101 -13.42 4.12 18.04
CA ARG A 101 -14.00 3.23 19.05
C ARG A 101 -13.39 3.48 20.44
N GLU A 102 -12.08 3.63 20.53
CA GLU A 102 -11.38 3.95 21.79
C GLU A 102 -11.80 5.31 22.34
N GLU A 103 -11.93 6.34 21.51
CA GLU A 103 -12.41 7.67 21.93
C GLU A 103 -13.86 7.64 22.46
N LEU A 104 -14.74 6.88 21.80
CA LEU A 104 -16.13 6.70 22.25
C LEU A 104 -16.19 5.92 23.58
N LEU A 105 -15.35 4.89 23.74
CA LEU A 105 -15.23 4.15 25.00
C LEU A 105 -14.68 5.04 26.12
N ALA A 106 -13.62 5.82 25.85
CA ALA A 106 -13.06 6.75 26.83
C ALA A 106 -14.08 7.80 27.28
N ARG A 107 -14.83 8.40 26.35
CA ARG A 107 -15.88 9.40 26.66
C ARG A 107 -17.05 8.84 27.47
N THR A 108 -17.49 7.62 27.17
CA THR A 108 -18.59 6.97 27.91
C THR A 108 -18.17 6.55 29.33
N PHE A 109 -16.91 6.14 29.53
CA PHE A 109 -16.38 5.84 30.86
C PHE A 109 -16.17 7.09 31.72
N THR A 110 -15.58 8.17 31.19
CA THR A 110 -15.32 9.38 31.99
C THR A 110 -16.58 10.10 32.44
N THR A 111 -17.62 10.14 31.61
CA THR A 111 -18.88 10.84 31.96
C THR A 111 -19.59 10.15 33.12
N ASN A 112 -19.68 8.82 33.09
CA ASN A 112 -20.31 8.05 34.18
C ASN A 112 -19.49 8.11 35.47
N VAL A 113 -18.16 8.00 35.40
CA VAL A 113 -17.29 8.08 36.60
C VAL A 113 -17.36 9.46 37.25
N ASN A 114 -17.39 10.54 36.46
CA ASN A 114 -17.44 11.90 37.00
C ASN A 114 -18.82 12.21 37.62
N ILE A 115 -19.91 11.74 37.00
CA ILE A 115 -21.26 11.82 37.57
C ILE A 115 -21.35 11.00 38.86
N LEU A 116 -20.84 9.77 38.88
CA LEU A 116 -20.86 8.90 40.06
C LEU A 116 -20.04 9.48 41.22
N LEU A 117 -18.85 10.04 40.92
CA LEU A 117 -18.01 10.75 41.89
C LEU A 117 -18.72 11.98 42.45
N PHE A 118 -19.40 12.77 41.62
CA PHE A 118 -20.19 13.92 42.06
C PHE A 118 -21.31 13.50 43.02
N PHE A 119 -22.06 12.44 42.68
CA PHE A 119 -23.11 11.91 43.56
C PHE A 119 -22.55 11.35 44.88
N ILE A 120 -21.41 10.65 44.86
CA ILE A 120 -20.76 10.15 46.07
C ILE A 120 -20.31 11.31 46.96
N LEU A 121 -19.68 12.35 46.39
CA LEU A 121 -19.22 13.52 47.15
C LEU A 121 -20.38 14.27 47.81
N LEU A 122 -21.52 14.35 47.12
CA LEU A 122 -22.74 15.00 47.61
C LEU A 122 -23.38 14.22 48.78
N LEU A 123 -23.23 12.88 48.79
CA LEU A 123 -23.73 12.01 49.86
C LEU A 123 -22.88 12.04 51.14
N TYR A 124 -21.61 12.44 51.03
CA TYR A 124 -20.71 12.62 52.18
C TYR A 124 -20.77 14.04 52.79
N LEU A 125 -21.49 14.98 52.15
CA LEU A 125 -21.63 16.37 52.59
C LEU A 125 -22.92 16.64 53.41
N PHE A 126 -23.73 15.63 53.66
CA PHE A 126 -24.94 15.64 54.49
C PHE A 126 -24.88 14.51 55.52
#